data_AF-A0AAW5MEV7-F1
#
_entry.id   AF-A0AAW5MEV7-F1
#
_cell.length_a   1.000
_cell.length_b   1.000
_cell.length_c   1.000
_cell.angle_alpha   90.00
_cell.angle_beta   90.00
_cell.angle_gamma   90.00
#
_symmetry.space_group_name_H-M   'P 1'
#
loop_
_entity.id
_entity.type
_entity.pdbx_description
1 polymer ?
#
loop_
_entity_poly.entity_id
_entity_poly.type
_entity_poly.pdbx_seq_one_letter_code
_entity_poly.pdbx_strand_id
1 'polypeptide(L)'
;MKRIMLFLVTNLAVMLVLGVVLNILFSVLGINKSSISGLLVFCAVFGFGGSFISLLMSKWMAKRSYGVQVIEQPRNETEHWLV
;
A
#
# COMPACT_ATOMS: atom_id res chain seq x y z
N MET A 1 23.12 9.63 -13.18
CA MET A 1 23.83 9.13 -11.97
C MET A 1 23.03 9.32 -10.67
N LYS A 2 22.75 10.55 -10.20
CA LYS A 2 22.11 10.80 -8.88
C LYS A 2 20.75 10.11 -8.67
N ARG A 3 19.87 10.10 -9.68
CA ARG A 3 18.55 9.46 -9.60
C ARG A 3 18.61 7.94 -9.38
N ILE A 4 19.53 7.27 -10.08
CA ILE A 4 19.73 5.81 -9.96
C ILE A 4 20.31 5.46 -8.60
N MET A 5 21.28 6.24 -8.12
CA MET A 5 21.86 6.03 -6.80
C MET A 5 20.85 6.25 -5.67
N LEU A 6 20.06 7.32 -5.74
CA LEU A 6 18.97 7.56 -4.77
C LEU A 6 17.92 6.45 -4.81
N PHE A 7 17.53 5.98 -6.00
CA PHE A 7 16.61 4.84 -6.15
C PHE A 7 17.15 3.58 -5.47
N LEU A 8 18.42 3.24 -5.68
CA LEU A 8 19.05 2.06 -5.06
C LEU A 8 19.14 2.20 -3.54
N VAL A 9 19.57 3.35 -3.04
CA VAL A 9 19.69 3.60 -1.60
C VAL A 9 18.33 3.52 -0.92
N THR A 10 17.29 4.12 -1.51
CA THR A 10 15.93 4.06 -0.94
C THR A 10 15.39 2.64 -0.93
N ASN A 11 15.59 1.86 -2.00
CA ASN A 11 15.17 0.45 -2.02
C ASN A 11 15.92 -0.37 -0.95
N LEU A 12 17.22 -0.17 -0.81
CA LEU A 12 18.01 -0.85 0.22
C LEU A 12 17.55 -0.48 1.62
N ALA A 13 17.29 0.81 1.87
CA ALA A 13 16.76 1.29 3.13
C ALA A 13 15.40 0.67 3.44
N VAL A 14 14.50 0.59 2.46
CA VAL A 14 13.19 -0.07 2.61
C VAL A 14 13.38 -1.55 2.96
N MET A 15 14.24 -2.29 2.24
CA MET A 15 14.51 -3.69 2.55
C MET A 15 15.05 -3.89 3.97
N LEU A 16 15.95 -3.01 4.44
CA LEU A 16 16.47 -3.07 5.81
C LEU A 16 15.39 -2.82 6.86
N VAL A 17 14.61 -1.75 6.70
CA VAL A 17 13.52 -1.42 7.62
C VAL A 17 12.51 -2.57 7.68
N LEU A 18 12.15 -3.11 6.52
CA LEU A 18 11.19 -4.21 6.42
C LEU A 18 11.73 -5.48 7.10
N GLY A 19 13.01 -5.81 6.86
CA GLY A 19 13.67 -6.95 7.51
C GLY A 19 13.69 -6.83 9.04
N VAL A 20 13.95 -5.64 9.58
CA VAL A 20 13.91 -5.36 11.02
C VAL A 20 12.49 -5.54 11.57
N VAL A 21 11.49 -4.94 10.92
CA VAL A 21 10.09 -5.03 11.35
C VAL A 21 9.62 -6.47 11.38
N LEU A 22 9.88 -7.26 10.33
CA LEU A 22 9.49 -8.68 10.30
C LEU A 22 10.22 -9.52 11.34
N ASN A 23 11.49 -9.23 11.62
CA ASN A 23 12.24 -9.92 12.66
C ASN A 23 11.60 -9.72 14.04
N ILE A 24 11.25 -8.47 14.37
CA ILE A 24 10.55 -8.14 15.62
C ILE A 24 9.19 -8.83 15.65
N LEU A 25 8.42 -8.76 14.56
CA LEU A 25 7.08 -9.32 14.48
C LEU A 25 7.08 -10.85 14.71
N PHE A 26 8.01 -11.57 14.07
CA PHE A 26 8.16 -13.02 14.29
C PHE A 26 8.65 -13.36 15.70
N SER A 27 9.53 -12.54 16.28
CA SER A 27 10.00 -12.74 17.66
C SER A 27 8.88 -12.52 18.68
N VAL A 28 8.05 -11.48 18.52
CA VAL A 28 6.94 -11.17 19.42
C VAL A 28 5.84 -12.23 19.34
N LEU A 29 5.56 -12.72 18.14
CA LEU A 29 4.54 -13.75 17.93
C LEU A 29 5.05 -15.16 18.25
N GLY A 30 6.34 -15.34 18.56
CA GLY A 30 6.95 -16.65 18.84
C GLY A 30 6.95 -17.60 17.64
N ILE A 31 6.94 -17.06 16.42
CA ILE A 31 6.76 -17.85 15.20
C ILE A 31 8.11 -18.15 14.55
N ASN A 32 8.36 -19.43 14.28
CA ASN A 32 9.52 -19.87 13.53
C ASN A 32 9.43 -19.40 12.06
N LYS A 33 10.48 -18.72 11.59
CA LYS A 33 10.57 -18.16 10.22
C LYS A 33 10.41 -19.21 9.11
N SER A 34 10.79 -20.45 9.40
CA SER A 34 10.71 -21.59 8.47
C SER A 34 9.37 -22.36 8.56
N SER A 35 8.45 -21.94 9.43
CA SER A 35 7.17 -22.61 9.61
C SER A 35 6.10 -22.03 8.69
N ILE A 36 5.10 -22.84 8.34
CA ILE A 36 3.90 -22.40 7.61
C ILE A 36 3.22 -21.21 8.30
N SER A 37 3.23 -21.17 9.64
CA SER A 37 2.70 -20.06 10.42
C SER A 37 3.43 -18.74 10.14
N GLY A 38 4.76 -18.77 9.99
CA GLY A 38 5.55 -17.58 9.65
C GLY A 38 5.24 -17.07 8.25
N LEU A 39 5.07 -17.99 7.30
CA LEU A 39 4.67 -17.66 5.95
C LEU A 39 3.25 -17.05 5.90
N LEU A 40 2.32 -17.59 6.68
CA LEU A 40 0.95 -17.06 6.77
C LEU A 40 0.92 -15.64 7.34
N VAL A 41 1.70 -15.36 8.39
CA VAL A 41 1.80 -14.01 8.95
C VAL A 41 2.44 -13.05 7.95
N PHE A 42 3.49 -13.48 7.24
CA PHE A 42 4.08 -12.69 6.16
C PHE A 42 3.04 -12.36 5.08
N CYS A 43 2.32 -13.37 4.58
CA CYS A 43 1.28 -13.20 3.57
C CYS A 43 0.13 -12.32 4.07
N ALA A 44 -0.26 -12.41 5.34
CA ALA A 44 -1.29 -11.56 5.91
C ALA A 44 -0.84 -10.09 5.96
N VAL A 45 0.36 -9.82 6.49
CA VAL A 45 0.90 -8.45 6.60
C VAL A 45 1.08 -7.83 5.21
N PHE A 46 1.66 -8.57 4.26
CA PHE A 46 1.88 -8.06 2.89
C PHE A 46 0.59 -8.00 2.06
N GLY A 47 -0.24 -9.04 2.13
CA GLY A 47 -1.49 -9.12 1.37
C GLY A 47 -2.49 -8.07 1.82
N PHE A 48 -2.80 -8.01 3.12
CA PHE A 48 -3.71 -7.01 3.66
C PHE A 48 -3.06 -5.62 3.68
N GLY A 49 -1.80 -5.48 4.11
CA GLY A 49 -1.11 -4.19 4.10
C GLY A 49 -1.05 -3.57 2.70
N GLY A 50 -0.72 -4.38 1.68
CA GLY A 50 -0.71 -3.96 0.29
C GLY A 50 -2.09 -3.59 -0.24
N SER A 51 -3.14 -4.33 0.13
CA SER A 51 -4.51 -4.01 -0.31
C SER A 51 -5.04 -2.71 0.29
N PHE A 52 -4.72 -2.42 1.56
CA PHE A 52 -5.08 -1.13 2.18
C PHE A 52 -4.38 0.04 1.49
N ILE A 53 -3.07 -0.08 1.22
CA ILE A 53 -2.32 0.96 0.50
C ILE A 53 -2.93 1.17 -0.89
N SER A 54 -3.24 0.08 -1.60
CA SER A 54 -3.87 0.12 -2.92
C SER A 54 -5.24 0.81 -2.89
N LEU A 55 -6.08 0.48 -1.91
CA LEU A 55 -7.41 1.06 -1.73
C LEU A 55 -7.33 2.57 -1.43
N LEU A 56 -6.44 2.99 -0.54
CA LEU A 56 -6.22 4.41 -0.22
C LEU A 56 -5.74 5.18 -1.46
N MET A 57 -4.90 4.56 -2.28
CA MET A 57 -4.41 5.17 -3.51
C MET A 57 -5.48 5.22 -4.62
N SER A 58 -6.41 4.26 -4.64
CA SER A 58 -7.39 4.07 -5.71
C SER A 58 -8.20 5.35 -6.00
N LYS A 59 -8.73 6.01 -4.98
CA LYS A 59 -9.54 7.24 -5.17
C LYS A 59 -8.70 8.40 -5.74
N TRP A 60 -7.44 8.52 -5.33
CA TRP A 60 -6.54 9.56 -5.86
C TRP A 60 -6.13 9.27 -7.31
N MET A 61 -5.77 8.01 -7.58
CA MET A 61 -5.40 7.55 -8.92
C MET A 61 -6.57 7.70 -9.90
N ALA A 62 -7.78 7.31 -9.52
CA ALA A 62 -8.97 7.44 -10.36
C ALA A 62 -9.23 8.91 -10.75
N LYS A 63 -9.18 9.84 -9.78
CA LYS A 63 -9.36 11.27 -10.06
C LYS A 63 -8.28 11.83 -10.98
N ARG A 64 -7.02 11.45 -10.77
CA ARG A 64 -5.88 11.98 -11.55
C ARG A 64 -5.79 11.38 -12.95
N SER A 65 -6.04 10.08 -13.11
CA SER A 65 -5.89 9.37 -14.38
C SER A 65 -7.04 9.62 -15.35
N TYR A 66 -8.28 9.71 -14.85
CA TYR A 66 -9.47 9.90 -15.70
C TYR A 66 -9.95 11.36 -15.77
N GLY A 67 -9.26 12.30 -15.13
CA GLY A 67 -9.64 13.72 -15.12
C GLY A 67 -11.03 14.00 -14.52
N VAL A 68 -11.48 13.12 -13.62
CA VAL A 68 -12.85 13.13 -13.09
C VAL A 68 -13.06 14.34 -12.19
N GLN A 69 -14.11 15.13 -12.45
CA GLN A 69 -14.59 16.16 -11.54
C GLN A 69 -15.50 15.52 -10.48
N VAL A 70 -15.25 15.85 -9.21
CA VAL A 70 -16.11 15.42 -8.10
C VAL A 70 -17.30 16.38 -8.03
N ILE A 71 -18.51 15.85 -8.22
CA ILE A 71 -19.74 16.62 -8.05
C ILE A 71 -20.00 16.76 -6.54
N GLU A 72 -19.80 17.96 -5.99
CA GLU A 72 -20.11 18.26 -4.59
C GLU A 72 -21.53 18.80 -4.41
N GLN A 73 -22.03 19.55 -5.40
CA GLN A 73 -23.39 20.07 -5.44
C GLN A 73 -23.91 19.94 -6.88
N PRO A 74 -24.97 19.15 -7.12
CA PRO A 74 -25.53 18.98 -8.47
C PRO A 74 -26.15 20.30 -8.95
N ARG A 75 -25.78 20.73 -10.16
CA ARG A 75 -26.23 22.00 -10.76
C ARG A 75 -27.26 21.81 -11.86
N ASN A 76 -27.38 20.60 -12.43
CA ASN A 76 -28.29 20.24 -13.50
C ASN A 76 -28.98 18.89 -13.23
N GLU A 77 -30.09 18.61 -13.92
CA GLU A 77 -30.88 17.37 -13.79
C GLU A 77 -30.05 16.10 -14.03
N THR A 78 -29.10 16.15 -14.98
CA THR A 78 -28.18 15.04 -15.26
C THR A 78 -27.24 14.75 -14.09
N GLU A 79 -26.73 15.79 -13.40
CA GLU A 79 -25.89 15.62 -12.22
C GLU A 79 -26.70 15.13 -11.02
N HIS A 80 -27.97 15.53 -10.93
CA HIS A 80 -28.88 15.06 -9.89
C HIS A 80 -29.16 13.55 -9.96
N TRP A 81 -29.09 12.95 -11.16
CA TRP A 81 -29.27 11.52 -11.34
C TRP A 81 -28.01 10.69 -11.01
N LEU A 82 -26.83 11.32 -11.00
CA LEU A 82 -25.53 10.65 -10.80
C LEU A 82 -25.09 10.55 -9.31
N VAL A 83 -25.81 11.20 -8.40
CA VAL A 83 -25.54 11.20 -6.94
C VAL A 83 -26.52 10.26 -6.23
#